data_AF-A0A533WA63-F1
#
_entry.id   AF-A0A533WA63-F1
#
_cell.length_a   1.000
_cell.length_b   1.000
_cell.length_c   1.000
_cell.angle_alpha   90.00
_cell.angle_beta   90.00
_cell.angle_gamma   90.00
#
_symmetry.space_group_name_H-M   'P 1'
#
loop_
_entity.id
_entity.type
_entity.pdbx_description
1 polymer ?
#
loop_
_entity_poly.entity_id
_entity_poly.type
_entity_poly.pdbx_seq_one_letter_code
_entity_poly.pdbx_strand_id
1 'polypeptide(L)'
;MAGADSFAVERGKAQQVVEWMNAQTKNANQKFEAILAGYTMQTIKFGDFEMIAWSGDWSVARSTFKKASSKMRAKVIESGYHEKRELLSAMFGSSSEYGKVYSDGKLVGQIEMIKKSSKWTVKVESFV
;
A
#
# COMPACT_ATOMS: atom_id res chain seq x y z
N MET A 1 -14.15 -11.73 0.21
CA MET A 1 -12.81 -11.27 0.65
C MET A 1 -12.60 -9.90 0.04
N ALA A 2 -12.06 -8.95 0.82
CA ALA A 2 -11.68 -7.66 0.26
C ALA A 2 -10.32 -7.79 -0.44
N GLY A 3 -9.93 -6.77 -1.20
CA GLY A 3 -8.61 -6.66 -1.78
C GLY A 3 -8.37 -5.31 -2.41
N ALA A 4 -7.11 -4.96 -2.59
CA ALA A 4 -6.69 -3.74 -3.26
C ALA A 4 -5.33 -3.95 -3.94
N ASP A 5 -5.06 -3.16 -4.98
CA ASP A 5 -3.80 -3.13 -5.74
C ASP A 5 -3.02 -1.82 -5.55
N SER A 6 -3.43 -1.02 -4.56
CA SER A 6 -2.90 0.32 -4.25
C SER A 6 -1.94 0.35 -3.07
N PHE A 7 -1.55 -0.80 -2.53
CA PHE A 7 -0.51 -0.91 -1.52
C PHE A 7 0.85 -1.00 -2.21
N ALA A 8 1.93 -0.68 -1.50
CA ALA A 8 3.26 -0.71 -2.11
C ALA A 8 4.36 -0.98 -1.09
N VAL A 9 5.50 -1.48 -1.56
CA VAL A 9 6.71 -1.70 -0.75
C VAL A 9 7.90 -1.07 -1.47
N GLU A 10 8.85 -0.53 -0.70
CA GLU A 10 10.12 0.01 -1.19
C GLU A 10 10.77 -0.92 -2.23
N ARG A 11 11.13 -0.34 -3.38
CA ARG A 11 11.73 -1.07 -4.49
C ARG A 11 12.99 -1.81 -4.05
N GLY A 12 13.12 -3.07 -4.48
CA GLY A 12 14.24 -3.95 -4.14
C GLY A 12 14.05 -4.73 -2.82
N LYS A 13 12.98 -4.44 -2.06
CA LYS A 13 12.60 -5.22 -0.86
C LYS A 13 11.25 -5.93 -1.00
N ALA A 14 10.49 -5.63 -2.06
CA ALA A 14 9.08 -6.02 -2.17
C ALA A 14 8.87 -7.54 -2.13
N GLN A 15 9.69 -8.31 -2.86
CA GLN A 15 9.58 -9.76 -2.87
C GLN A 15 9.75 -10.36 -1.46
N GLN A 16 10.85 -10.02 -0.78
CA GLN A 16 11.14 -10.52 0.57
C GLN A 16 10.07 -10.09 1.59
N VAL A 17 9.55 -8.88 1.44
CA VAL A 17 8.46 -8.37 2.29
C VAL A 17 7.17 -9.14 2.05
N VAL A 18 6.79 -9.40 0.80
CA VAL A 18 5.60 -10.20 0.46
C VAL A 18 5.70 -11.61 1.03
N GLU A 19 6.83 -12.28 0.84
CA GLU A 19 7.11 -13.61 1.39
C GLU A 19 6.97 -13.61 2.92
N TRP A 20 7.56 -12.61 3.59
CA TRP A 20 7.45 -12.46 5.04
C TRP A 20 6.01 -12.21 5.50
N MET A 21 5.27 -11.33 4.84
CA MET A 21 3.88 -11.01 5.19
C MET A 21 2.99 -12.25 5.08
N ASN A 22 3.08 -12.99 3.97
CA ASN A 22 2.29 -14.20 3.74
C ASN A 22 2.65 -15.32 4.73
N ALA A 23 3.93 -15.52 5.03
CA ALA A 23 4.35 -16.50 6.04
C ALA A 23 3.81 -16.15 7.43
N GLN A 24 3.93 -14.88 7.82
CA GLN A 24 3.50 -14.40 9.13
C GLN A 24 1.99 -14.52 9.34
N THR A 25 1.18 -14.13 8.34
CA THR A 25 -0.28 -14.20 8.46
C THR A 25 -0.79 -15.63 8.39
N LYS A 26 -0.15 -16.49 7.58
CA LYS A 26 -0.43 -17.93 7.52
C LYS A 26 -0.18 -18.60 8.88
N ASN A 27 0.96 -18.31 9.52
CA ASN A 27 1.29 -18.85 10.85
C ASN A 27 0.29 -18.40 11.92
N ALA A 28 -0.30 -17.22 11.77
CA ALA A 28 -1.30 -16.68 12.67
C ALA A 28 -2.75 -17.06 12.29
N ASN A 29 -2.95 -17.92 11.28
CA ASN A 29 -4.26 -18.30 10.73
C ASN A 29 -5.15 -17.10 10.36
N GLN A 30 -4.54 -16.03 9.82
CA GLN A 30 -5.23 -14.81 9.41
C GLN A 30 -5.51 -14.82 7.91
N LYS A 31 -6.66 -14.29 7.48
CA LYS A 31 -7.03 -14.18 6.07
C LYS A 31 -6.26 -13.04 5.42
N PHE A 32 -5.14 -13.36 4.79
CA PHE A 32 -4.32 -12.42 4.04
C PHE A 32 -3.43 -13.15 3.04
N GLU A 33 -3.41 -12.64 1.82
CA GLU A 33 -2.47 -13.03 0.77
C GLU A 33 -2.06 -11.78 -0.01
N ALA A 34 -0.77 -11.62 -0.26
CA ALA A 34 -0.20 -10.55 -1.05
C ALA A 34 0.66 -11.09 -2.20
N ILE A 35 0.67 -10.36 -3.31
CA ILE A 35 1.47 -10.64 -4.51
C ILE A 35 2.03 -9.33 -5.09
N LEU A 36 3.14 -9.41 -5.82
CA LEU A 36 3.64 -8.29 -6.60
C LEU A 36 2.67 -7.97 -7.75
N ALA A 37 2.29 -6.70 -7.91
CA ALA A 37 1.44 -6.27 -9.02
C ALA A 37 2.21 -6.13 -10.35
N GLY A 38 3.54 -6.29 -10.33
CA GLY A 38 4.38 -6.32 -11.53
C GLY A 38 4.75 -4.95 -12.12
N TYR A 39 4.56 -3.86 -11.37
CA TYR A 39 5.00 -2.53 -11.78
C TYR A 39 5.41 -1.67 -10.58
N THR A 40 6.14 -0.59 -10.88
CA THR A 40 6.63 0.37 -9.89
C THR A 40 5.88 1.69 -9.96
N MET A 41 5.77 2.35 -8.81
CA MET A 41 5.34 3.74 -8.68
C MET A 41 6.51 4.56 -8.12
N GLN A 42 6.88 5.63 -8.81
CA GLN A 42 7.92 6.57 -8.36
C GLN A 42 7.28 7.68 -7.53
N THR A 43 7.94 8.05 -6.43
CA THR A 43 7.55 9.20 -5.61
C THR A 43 8.72 10.18 -5.56
N ILE A 44 8.44 11.47 -5.36
CA ILE A 44 9.49 12.50 -5.26
C ILE A 44 10.12 12.48 -3.86
N LYS A 45 9.30 12.31 -2.81
CA LYS A 45 9.70 12.47 -1.41
C LYS A 45 10.09 11.17 -0.72
N PHE A 46 9.56 10.03 -1.17
CA PHE A 46 9.65 8.76 -0.44
C PHE A 46 10.45 7.67 -1.18
N GLY A 47 10.89 7.93 -2.42
CA GLY A 47 11.61 7.00 -3.28
C GLY A 47 10.70 6.12 -4.14
N ASP A 48 11.28 5.06 -4.72
CA ASP A 48 10.55 4.14 -5.59
C ASP A 48 9.87 3.01 -4.81
N PHE A 49 8.67 2.64 -5.26
CA PHE A 49 7.91 1.53 -4.70
C PHE A 49 7.52 0.52 -5.78
N GLU A 50 7.49 -0.76 -5.42
CA GLU A 50 6.82 -1.82 -6.18
C GLU A 50 5.40 -1.99 -5.64
N MET A 51 4.41 -1.98 -6.54
CA MET A 51 3.01 -2.07 -6.18
C MET A 51 2.66 -3.50 -5.77
N ILE A 52 1.81 -3.63 -4.75
CA ILE A 52 1.38 -4.89 -4.16
C ILE A 52 -0.14 -5.00 -4.28
N ALA A 53 -0.60 -6.13 -4.82
CA ALA A 53 -1.98 -6.53 -4.71
C ALA A 53 -2.14 -7.47 -3.52
N TRP A 54 -3.23 -7.33 -2.77
CA TRP A 54 -3.55 -8.22 -1.67
C TRP A 54 -5.03 -8.55 -1.62
N SER A 55 -5.36 -9.67 -0.97
CA SER A 55 -6.73 -10.06 -0.64
C SER A 55 -6.83 -10.58 0.78
N GLY A 56 -8.00 -10.41 1.43
CA GLY A 56 -8.22 -10.84 2.82
C GLY A 56 -9.04 -9.84 3.64
N ASP A 57 -8.65 -9.69 4.91
CA ASP A 57 -9.25 -8.75 5.86
C ASP A 57 -8.47 -7.42 5.90
N TRP A 58 -9.17 -6.29 5.74
CA TRP A 58 -8.57 -4.93 5.73
C TRP A 58 -7.71 -4.64 6.97
N SER A 59 -8.22 -4.99 8.16
CA SER A 59 -7.50 -4.77 9.42
C SER A 59 -6.19 -5.56 9.45
N VAL A 60 -6.21 -6.80 8.96
CA VAL A 60 -5.03 -7.65 8.86
C VAL A 60 -4.05 -7.03 7.87
N ALA A 61 -4.49 -6.69 6.65
CA ALA A 61 -3.63 -6.08 5.63
C ALA A 61 -2.91 -4.84 6.15
N ARG A 62 -3.64 -3.87 6.71
CA ARG A 62 -3.06 -2.63 7.25
C ARG A 62 -2.04 -2.91 8.35
N SER A 63 -2.40 -3.78 9.30
CA SER A 63 -1.51 -4.12 10.42
C SER A 63 -0.25 -4.85 9.94
N THR A 64 -0.37 -5.72 8.93
CA THR A 64 0.72 -6.55 8.40
C THR A 64 1.70 -5.70 7.61
N PHE A 65 1.26 -4.78 6.75
CA PHE A 65 2.13 -3.83 6.06
C PHE A 65 2.91 -2.96 7.03
N LYS A 66 2.24 -2.39 8.05
CA LYS A 66 2.92 -1.59 9.08
C LYS A 66 3.97 -2.41 9.85
N LYS A 67 3.65 -3.65 10.22
CA LYS A 67 4.62 -4.55 10.88
C LYS A 67 5.80 -4.88 9.96
N ALA A 68 5.53 -5.13 8.67
CA ALA A 68 6.56 -5.39 7.68
C ALA A 68 7.54 -4.21 7.57
N SER A 69 7.03 -2.97 7.60
CA SER A 69 7.88 -1.77 7.57
C SER A 69 8.94 -1.77 8.67
N SER A 70 8.56 -2.13 9.90
CA SER A 70 9.48 -2.22 11.03
C SER A 70 10.38 -3.46 10.95
N LYS A 71 9.80 -4.65 10.71
CA LYS A 71 10.55 -5.92 10.76
C LYS A 71 11.54 -6.08 9.63
N MET A 72 11.20 -5.58 8.44
CA MET A 72 12.02 -5.70 7.23
C MET A 72 12.79 -4.41 6.93
N ARG A 73 12.68 -3.38 7.79
CA ARG A 73 13.27 -2.05 7.58
C ARG A 73 12.98 -1.52 6.19
N ALA A 74 11.74 -1.64 5.74
CA ALA A 74 11.28 -1.23 4.43
C ALA A 74 10.30 -0.05 4.55
N LYS A 75 10.32 0.85 3.57
CA LYS A 75 9.19 1.77 3.41
C LYS A 75 8.00 1.03 2.82
N VAL A 76 6.80 1.36 3.27
CA VAL A 76 5.56 0.77 2.76
C VAL A 76 4.49 1.84 2.57
N ILE A 77 3.60 1.62 1.61
CA ILE A 77 2.38 2.40 1.40
C ILE A 77 1.19 1.52 1.80
N GLU A 78 0.41 2.01 2.76
CA GLU A 78 -0.85 1.44 3.20
C GLU A 78 -2.00 2.33 2.69
N SER A 79 -2.91 1.80 1.87
CA SER A 79 -4.01 2.55 1.25
C SER A 79 -5.41 2.10 1.74
N GLY A 80 -6.45 2.49 1.02
CA GLY A 80 -7.86 2.21 1.32
C GLY A 80 -8.51 3.31 2.13
N TYR A 81 -8.00 4.54 2.06
CA TYR A 81 -8.55 5.69 2.77
C TYR A 81 -9.31 6.55 1.75
N HIS A 82 -10.60 6.77 1.99
CA HIS A 82 -11.44 7.65 1.17
C HIS A 82 -12.01 8.77 2.03
N GLU A 83 -11.89 10.01 1.55
CA GLU A 83 -12.65 11.11 2.14
C GLU A 83 -14.13 11.03 1.72
N LYS A 84 -15.04 11.54 2.55
CA LYS A 84 -16.48 11.53 2.23
C LYS A 84 -16.82 12.22 0.90
N ARG A 85 -16.06 13.25 0.51
CA ARG A 85 -16.23 13.96 -0.78
C ARG A 85 -15.73 13.12 -1.96
N GLU A 86 -14.72 12.29 -1.75
CA GLU A 86 -14.13 11.41 -2.77
C GLU A 86 -15.06 10.25 -3.15
N LEU A 87 -15.92 9.79 -2.24
CA LEU A 87 -16.98 8.81 -2.58
C LEU A 87 -17.93 9.34 -3.67
N LEU A 88 -18.23 10.65 -3.66
CA LEU A 88 -18.99 11.30 -4.71
C LEU A 88 -18.17 11.41 -6.00
N SER A 89 -16.92 11.86 -5.92
CA SER A 89 -16.01 11.96 -7.08
C SER A 89 -15.72 10.61 -7.76
N ALA A 90 -15.64 9.53 -6.98
CA ALA A 90 -15.47 8.17 -7.50
C ALA A 90 -16.67 7.70 -8.34
N MET A 91 -17.90 8.17 -8.04
CA MET A 91 -19.07 7.93 -8.88
C MET A 91 -18.99 8.67 -10.23
N PHE A 92 -18.19 9.73 -10.33
CA PHE A 92 -17.96 10.52 -11.56
C PHE A 92 -16.65 10.18 -12.28
N GLY A 93 -16.01 9.05 -11.94
CA GLY A 93 -14.87 8.50 -12.69
C GLY A 93 -13.48 9.04 -12.28
N SER A 94 -13.38 9.88 -11.26
CA SER A 94 -12.10 10.25 -10.65
C SER A 94 -11.93 9.49 -9.32
N SER A 95 -11.22 8.37 -9.35
CA SER A 95 -10.85 7.64 -8.13
C SER A 95 -9.47 8.06 -7.66
N SER A 96 -9.42 8.94 -6.66
CA SER A 96 -8.20 9.12 -5.88
C SER A 96 -8.17 8.11 -4.75
N GLU A 97 -6.98 7.63 -4.44
CA GLU A 97 -6.73 6.69 -3.36
C GLU A 97 -5.70 7.31 -2.42
N TYR A 98 -6.07 7.41 -1.14
CA TYR A 98 -5.19 8.00 -0.15
C TYR A 98 -4.45 6.90 0.59
N GLY A 99 -3.16 7.13 0.79
CA GLY A 99 -2.25 6.21 1.43
C GLY A 99 -1.44 6.88 2.53
N LYS A 100 -1.01 6.06 3.48
CA LYS A 100 -0.03 6.39 4.50
C LYS A 100 1.30 5.75 4.15
N VAL A 101 2.36 6.51 4.28
CA VAL A 101 3.73 6.03 4.08
C VAL A 101 4.33 5.75 5.46
N TYR A 102 4.79 4.52 5.67
CA TYR A 102 5.52 4.15 6.88
C TYR A 102 6.98 3.84 6.58
N SER A 103 7.85 4.18 7.51
CA SER A 103 9.26 3.78 7.54
C SER A 103 9.60 3.34 8.94
N ASP A 104 10.25 2.18 9.08
CA ASP A 104 10.54 1.57 10.39
C ASP A 104 9.28 1.46 11.29
N GLY A 105 8.12 1.21 10.69
CA GLY A 105 6.82 1.13 11.36
C GLY A 105 6.25 2.47 11.86
N LYS A 106 6.94 3.59 11.63
CA LYS A 106 6.50 4.96 11.97
C LYS A 106 5.87 5.61 10.76
N LEU A 107 4.80 6.38 10.97
CA LEU A 107 4.19 7.19 9.92
C LEU A 107 5.14 8.32 9.56
N VAL A 108 5.52 8.44 8.29
CA VAL A 108 6.44 9.49 7.80
C VAL A 108 5.80 10.42 6.77
N GLY A 109 4.64 10.04 6.23
CA GLY A 109 3.98 10.84 5.22
C GLY A 109 2.64 10.28 4.78
N GLN A 110 1.99 11.04 3.91
CA GLN A 110 0.76 10.69 3.23
C GLN A 110 0.94 10.86 1.73
N ILE A 111 0.17 10.09 0.97
CA ILE A 111 0.20 10.10 -0.48
C ILE A 111 -1.23 10.06 -1.03
N GLU A 112 -1.49 10.84 -2.07
CA GLU A 112 -2.69 10.72 -2.88
C GLU A 112 -2.28 10.11 -4.23
N MET A 113 -2.96 9.05 -4.63
CA MET A 113 -2.70 8.32 -5.87
C MET A 113 -3.91 8.41 -6.79
N ILE A 114 -3.65 8.43 -8.09
CA ILE A 114 -4.67 8.35 -9.13
C ILE A 114 -4.32 7.24 -10.12
N LYS A 115 -5.34 6.60 -10.68
CA LYS A 115 -5.15 5.53 -11.66
C LYS A 115 -5.03 6.14 -13.06
N LYS A 116 -3.90 5.88 -13.74
CA LYS A 116 -3.67 6.23 -15.15
C LYS A 116 -3.33 4.95 -15.91
N SER A 117 -4.10 4.64 -16.95
CA SER A 117 -3.92 3.42 -17.75
C SER A 117 -3.78 2.15 -16.88
N SER A 118 -4.71 2.00 -15.93
CA SER A 118 -4.76 0.89 -14.95
C SER A 118 -3.59 0.79 -13.97
N LYS A 119 -2.68 1.77 -13.93
CA LYS A 119 -1.57 1.84 -12.96
C LYS A 119 -1.75 2.99 -11.99
N TRP A 120 -1.42 2.77 -10.72
CA TRP A 120 -1.37 3.83 -9.73
C TRP A 120 -0.19 4.76 -9.98
N THR A 121 -0.45 6.05 -9.91
CA THR A 121 0.54 7.12 -10.04
C THR A 121 0.31 8.15 -8.95
N VAL A 122 1.37 8.82 -8.52
CA VAL A 122 1.29 9.80 -7.46
C VAL A 122 0.70 11.12 -7.98
N LYS A 123 -0.22 11.69 -7.20
CA LYS A 123 -0.80 13.02 -7.43
C LYS A 123 -0.27 14.04 -6.41
N VAL A 124 -0.27 13.68 -5.12
CA VAL A 124 0.19 14.54 -4.02
C VAL A 124 0.99 13.73 -3.01
N GLU A 125 2.01 14.35 -2.40
CA GLU A 125 2.84 13.78 -1.35
C GLU A 125 3.06 14.81 -0.24
N SER A 126 2.88 14.43 1.02
CA SER A 126 3.13 15.28 2.19
C SER A 126 3.89 14.51 3.28
N PHE A 127 4.86 15.16 3.92
CA PHE A 127 5.44 14.66 5.17
C PHE A 127 4.46 14.91 6.31
N VAL A 128 4.56 14.12 7.38
CA VAL A 128 3.90 14.38 8.67
C VAL A 128 4.78 15.25 9.54
#